data_AF-A0A2H4UY68-F1
#
_entry.id   AF-A0A2H4UY68-F1
#
_cell.length_a   1.000
_cell.length_b   1.000
_cell.length_c   1.000
_cell.angle_alpha   90.00
_cell.angle_beta   90.00
_cell.angle_gamma   90.00
#
_symmetry.space_group_name_H-M   'P 1'
#
loop_
_entity.id
_entity.type
_entity.pdbx_description
1 polymer ?
#
loop_
_entity_poly.entity_id
_entity_poly.type
_entity_poly.pdbx_seq_one_letter_code
_entity_poly.pdbx_strand_id
1 'polypeptide(L)'
;MTPDRIFLNDQAEEIILPTNTGQMGVLSNHAPLITALDIGVTLIRSKTDWNPVALMGGFALVKDNQITILVNEADSATEIKSDEAESAFEAAKLKLEQAVDEKQRVEATFQFKRARARYQVVKQLAL
;
A
#
# COMPACT_ATOMS: atom_id res chain seq x y z
N MET A 1 -7.09 4.78 8.03
CA MET A 1 -8.04 5.89 7.79
C MET A 1 -7.41 6.86 6.81
N THR A 2 -8.23 7.42 5.91
CA THR A 2 -7.86 8.52 5.02
C THR A 2 -8.36 9.85 5.61
N PRO A 3 -7.92 11.02 5.11
CA PRO A 3 -8.39 12.30 5.61
C PRO A 3 -9.93 12.44 5.60
N ASP A 4 -10.59 11.83 4.61
CA ASP A 4 -12.02 11.98 4.39
C ASP A 4 -12.87 10.91 5.11
N ARG A 5 -12.33 9.71 5.37
CA ARG A 5 -13.09 8.59 5.95
C ARG A 5 -12.24 7.53 6.64
N ILE A 6 -12.88 6.76 7.52
CA ILE A 6 -12.33 5.48 7.98
C ILE A 6 -12.48 4.46 6.86
N PHE A 7 -11.36 4.07 6.25
CA PHE A 7 -11.30 3.07 5.18
C PHE A 7 -11.60 1.65 5.67
N LEU A 8 -10.99 1.25 6.80
CA LEU A 8 -11.16 -0.07 7.41
C LEU A 8 -10.99 0.06 8.93
N ASN A 9 -11.82 -0.65 9.67
CA ASN A 9 -11.76 -0.76 11.13
C ASN A 9 -12.21 -2.17 11.53
N ASP A 10 -11.26 -3.10 11.60
CA ASP A 10 -11.52 -4.51 11.89
C ASP A 10 -10.36 -5.12 12.69
N GLN A 11 -10.56 -6.33 13.23
CA GLN A 11 -9.53 -7.10 13.93
C GLN A 11 -8.61 -7.81 12.93
N ALA A 12 -7.32 -7.82 13.22
CA ALA A 12 -6.30 -8.53 12.44
C ALA A 12 -5.37 -9.33 13.36
N GLU A 13 -4.91 -10.48 12.89
CA GLU A 13 -3.94 -11.31 13.61
C GLU A 13 -2.50 -10.96 13.22
N GLU A 14 -2.32 -10.55 11.96
CA GLU A 14 -1.04 -10.18 11.38
C GLU A 14 -1.24 -9.13 10.29
N ILE A 15 -0.34 -8.15 10.24
CA ILE A 15 -0.33 -7.12 9.20
C ILE A 15 1.08 -6.99 8.64
N ILE A 16 1.20 -6.98 7.32
CA ILE A 16 2.46 -6.71 6.61
C ILE A 16 2.40 -5.29 6.05
N LEU A 17 3.31 -4.43 6.49
CA LEU A 17 3.38 -3.01 6.14
C LEU A 17 4.53 -2.75 5.15
N PRO A 18 4.31 -1.95 4.09
CA PRO A 18 5.37 -1.42 3.25
C PRO A 18 6.02 -0.20 3.93
N THR A 19 7.17 -0.38 4.55
CA THR A 19 7.97 0.69 5.15
C THR A 19 9.04 1.19 4.17
N ASN A 20 9.66 2.34 4.46
CA ASN A 20 10.77 2.87 3.68
C ASN A 20 12.01 1.95 3.64
N THR A 21 12.16 1.05 4.62
CA THR A 21 13.27 0.08 4.72
C THR A 21 12.91 -1.31 4.19
N GLY A 22 11.71 -1.50 3.64
CA GLY A 22 11.21 -2.79 3.17
C GLY A 22 9.92 -3.21 3.86
N GLN A 23 9.66 -4.50 3.93
CA GLN A 23 8.43 -5.02 4.53
C GLN A 23 8.59 -5.30 6.03
N MET A 24 7.56 -4.95 6.79
CA MET A 24 7.51 -5.16 8.23
C MET A 24 6.23 -5.91 8.61
N GLY A 25 6.38 -7.07 9.23
CA GLY A 25 5.27 -7.80 9.84
C GLY A 25 4.99 -7.30 11.25
N VAL A 26 3.72 -7.09 11.57
CA VAL A 26 3.23 -6.71 12.90
C VAL A 26 2.25 -7.78 13.37
N LEU A 27 2.54 -8.41 14.49
CA LEU A 27 1.69 -9.41 15.15
C LEU A 27 1.13 -8.88 16.48
N SER A 28 0.27 -9.67 17.11
CA SER A 28 -0.18 -9.44 18.48
C SER A 28 1.00 -9.24 19.45
N ASN A 29 0.83 -8.30 20.38
CA ASN A 29 1.81 -7.90 21.40
C ASN A 29 3.12 -7.33 20.86
N HIS A 30 3.11 -6.80 19.64
CA HIS A 30 4.26 -6.04 19.13
C HIS A 30 4.52 -4.80 20.00
N ALA A 31 5.80 -4.49 20.21
CA ALA A 31 6.21 -3.30 20.97
C ALA A 31 5.66 -2.01 20.33
N PRO A 32 5.34 -0.97 21.13
CA PRO A 32 4.88 0.30 20.57
C PRO A 32 5.85 0.89 19.56
N LEU A 33 5.35 1.31 18.41
CA LEU A 33 6.15 1.79 17.28
C LEU A 33 5.41 2.85 16.48
N ILE A 34 6.15 3.84 15.98
CA ILE A 34 5.69 4.77 14.95
C ILE A 34 6.62 4.61 13.75
N THR A 35 6.06 4.38 12.56
CA THR A 35 6.84 4.20 11.34
C THR A 35 6.19 4.89 10.14
N ALA A 36 7.02 5.33 9.19
CA ALA A 36 6.58 5.87 7.92
C ALA A 36 6.34 4.73 6.92
N LEU A 37 5.28 4.84 6.14
CA LEU A 37 4.89 3.90 5.10
C LEU A 37 5.25 4.45 3.73
N ASP A 38 5.84 3.61 2.87
CA ASP A 38 6.04 3.90 1.45
C ASP A 38 4.77 3.52 0.67
N ILE A 39 4.73 3.89 -0.61
CA ILE A 39 3.69 3.45 -1.54
C ILE A 39 3.87 1.95 -1.80
N GLY A 40 2.83 1.17 -1.55
CA GLY A 40 2.89 -0.27 -1.72
C GLY A 40 1.63 -0.99 -1.30
N VAL A 41 1.75 -2.31 -1.14
CA VAL A 41 0.67 -3.19 -0.72
C VAL A 41 0.84 -3.53 0.75
N THR A 42 -0.23 -3.32 1.53
CA THR A 42 -0.38 -3.87 2.87
C THR A 42 -1.22 -5.13 2.81
N LEU A 43 -0.80 -6.17 3.52
CA LEU A 43 -1.55 -7.41 3.65
C LEU A 43 -2.09 -7.47 5.08
N ILE A 44 -3.40 -7.63 5.22
CA ILE A 44 -4.08 -7.75 6.51
C ILE A 44 -4.61 -9.18 6.62
N ARG A 45 -4.11 -9.95 7.58
CA ARG A 45 -4.64 -11.30 7.85
C ARG A 45 -5.73 -11.24 8.91
N SER A 46 -6.91 -11.70 8.53
CA SER A 46 -8.04 -11.94 9.44
C SER A 46 -8.29 -13.44 9.47
N LYS A 47 -7.97 -14.10 10.59
CA LYS A 47 -7.99 -15.57 10.71
C LYS A 47 -7.10 -16.23 9.64
N THR A 48 -7.70 -16.80 8.61
CA THR A 48 -7.02 -17.49 7.51
C THR A 48 -6.88 -16.66 6.24
N ASP A 49 -7.64 -15.57 6.12
CA ASP A 49 -7.78 -14.83 4.86
C ASP A 49 -6.85 -13.61 4.83
N TRP A 50 -6.15 -13.45 3.71
CA TRP A 50 -5.30 -12.29 3.45
C TRP A 50 -6.03 -11.28 2.58
N ASN A 51 -6.18 -10.07 3.11
CA ASN A 51 -6.81 -8.96 2.43
C ASN A 51 -5.74 -7.95 1.98
N PRO A 52 -5.42 -7.88 0.68
CA PRO A 52 -4.48 -6.90 0.15
C PRO A 52 -5.14 -5.52 -0.01
N VAL A 53 -4.42 -4.48 0.41
CA VAL A 53 -4.83 -3.07 0.31
C VAL A 53 -3.67 -2.25 -0.25
N ALA A 54 -3.92 -1.44 -1.27
CA ALA A 54 -2.91 -0.54 -1.82
C ALA A 54 -2.91 0.74 -1.00
N LEU A 55 -1.73 1.16 -0.50
CA LEU A 55 -1.55 2.39 0.26
C LEU A 55 -0.70 3.37 -0.54
N MET A 56 -1.10 4.64 -0.57
CA MET A 56 -0.35 5.71 -1.24
C MET A 56 0.56 6.48 -0.27
N GLY A 57 1.28 5.74 0.58
CA GLY A 57 2.16 6.26 1.62
C GLY A 57 1.41 6.87 2.82
N GLY A 58 2.14 7.05 3.92
CA GLY A 58 1.58 7.58 5.16
C GLY A 58 2.36 7.17 6.40
N PHE A 59 1.65 6.89 7.49
CA PHE A 59 2.22 6.50 8.79
C PHE A 59 1.44 5.35 9.41
N ALA A 60 2.15 4.49 10.15
CA ALA A 60 1.55 3.50 11.03
C ALA A 60 1.99 3.75 12.47
N LEU A 61 1.02 3.70 13.38
CA LEU A 61 1.20 3.73 14.82
C LEU A 61 0.73 2.38 15.39
N VAL A 62 1.62 1.68 16.10
CA VAL A 62 1.31 0.46 16.83
C VAL A 62 1.40 0.78 18.32
N LYS A 63 0.33 0.53 19.07
CA LYS A 63 0.30 0.73 20.52
C LYS A 63 -0.82 -0.12 21.14
N ASP A 64 -0.53 -0.79 22.26
CA ASP A 64 -1.53 -1.52 23.06
C ASP A 64 -2.41 -2.48 22.23
N ASN A 65 -1.78 -3.28 21.34
CA ASN A 65 -2.46 -4.19 20.39
C ASN A 65 -3.42 -3.51 19.40
N GLN A 66 -3.29 -2.20 19.23
CA GLN A 66 -4.00 -1.43 18.23
C GLN A 66 -2.99 -0.88 17.21
N ILE A 67 -3.31 -1.08 15.93
CA ILE A 67 -2.60 -0.44 14.84
C ILE A 67 -3.48 0.62 14.19
N THR A 68 -2.94 1.83 14.04
CA THR A 68 -3.59 2.94 13.36
C THR A 68 -2.75 3.32 12.15
N ILE A 69 -3.32 3.14 10.95
CA ILE A 69 -2.69 3.51 9.68
C ILE A 69 -3.33 4.80 9.18
N LEU A 70 -2.52 5.85 9.02
CA LEU A 70 -2.91 7.16 8.50
C LEU A 70 -2.31 7.32 7.10
N VAL A 71 -3.14 7.39 6.07
CA VAL A 71 -2.69 7.43 4.66
C VAL A 71 -3.54 8.42 3.88
N ASN A 72 -3.00 9.01 2.82
CA ASN A 72 -3.77 9.94 2.00
C ASN A 72 -4.83 9.21 1.16
N GLU A 73 -4.45 8.10 0.55
CA GLU A 73 -5.31 7.25 -0.27
C GLU A 73 -5.05 5.78 0.07
N ALA A 74 -6.13 5.00 0.08
CA ALA A 74 -6.11 3.55 0.21
C ALA A 74 -7.16 2.97 -0.73
N ASP A 75 -6.79 1.92 -1.47
CA ASP A 75 -7.67 1.27 -2.45
C ASP A 75 -7.70 -0.25 -2.19
N SER A 76 -8.89 -0.83 -2.18
CA SER A 76 -9.09 -2.29 -2.11
C SER A 76 -9.21 -2.91 -3.52
N ALA A 77 -8.98 -4.22 -3.63
CA ALA A 77 -9.11 -4.94 -4.90
C ALA A 77 -10.49 -4.80 -5.55
N THR A 78 -11.55 -4.65 -4.74
CA THR A 78 -12.94 -4.55 -5.21
C THR A 78 -13.29 -3.16 -5.73
N GLU A 79 -12.56 -2.12 -5.33
CA GLU A 79 -12.75 -0.73 -5.79
C GLU A 79 -12.01 -0.44 -7.11
N ILE A 80 -11.06 -1.29 -7.49
CA ILE A 80 -10.20 -1.09 -8.66
C ILE A 80 -10.66 -1.99 -9.82
N LYS A 81 -10.90 -1.40 -10.99
CA LYS A 81 -11.13 -2.18 -12.21
C LYS A 81 -9.83 -2.78 -12.74
N SER A 82 -9.83 -4.09 -12.99
CA SER A 82 -8.61 -4.81 -13.35
C SER A 82 -7.94 -4.28 -14.62
N ASP A 83 -8.71 -4.09 -15.69
CA ASP A 83 -8.17 -3.67 -16.98
C ASP A 83 -7.59 -2.24 -16.93
N GLU A 84 -8.19 -1.37 -16.12
CA GLU A 84 -7.71 -0.01 -15.89
C GLU A 84 -6.40 -0.01 -15.10
N ALA A 85 -6.28 -0.87 -14.08
CA ALA A 85 -5.05 -1.00 -13.29
C ALA A 85 -3.87 -1.53 -14.12
N GLU A 86 -4.11 -2.53 -14.96
CA GLU A 86 -3.10 -3.11 -15.85
C GLU A 86 -2.63 -2.10 -16.90
N SER A 87 -3.58 -1.42 -17.56
CA SER A 87 -3.26 -0.38 -18.55
C SER A 87 -2.48 0.78 -17.91
N ALA A 88 -2.88 1.20 -16.70
CA ALA A 88 -2.19 2.26 -15.96
C ALA A 88 -0.76 1.86 -15.55
N PHE A 89 -0.56 0.60 -15.15
CA PHE A 89 0.75 0.08 -14.79
C PHE A 89 1.71 0.07 -15.98
N GLU A 90 1.29 -0.47 -17.12
CA GLU A 90 2.12 -0.49 -18.34
C GLU A 90 2.44 0.92 -18.84
N ALA A 91 1.45 1.82 -18.83
CA ALA A 91 1.66 3.22 -19.22
C ALA A 91 2.64 3.94 -18.28
N ALA A 92 2.56 3.71 -16.96
CA ALA A 92 3.46 4.32 -15.99
C ALA A 92 4.88 3.75 -16.10
N LYS A 93 5.02 2.46 -16.39
CA LYS A 93 6.30 1.80 -16.64
C LYS A 93 7.00 2.40 -17.87
N LEU A 94 6.28 2.55 -18.98
CA LEU A 94 6.83 3.16 -20.19
C LEU A 94 7.28 4.62 -19.95
N LYS A 95 6.48 5.40 -19.21
CA LYS A 95 6.83 6.78 -18.84
C LYS A 95 8.11 6.84 -17.99
N LEU A 96 8.31 5.89 -17.08
CA LEU A 96 9.51 5.81 -16.26
C LEU A 96 10.74 5.49 -17.11
N GLU A 97 10.62 4.57 -18.07
CA GLU A 97 11.71 4.21 -19.00
C GLU A 97 12.08 5.37 -19.94
N GLN A 98 11.10 6.19 -20.34
CA GLN A 98 11.29 7.33 -21.24
C GLN A 98 11.73 8.63 -20.52
N ALA A 99 11.74 8.65 -19.18
CA ALA A 99 12.05 9.86 -18.42
C ALA A 99 13.53 10.26 -18.54
N VAL A 100 13.78 11.43 -19.12
CA VAL A 100 15.13 11.87 -19.52
C VAL A 100 15.77 12.72 -18.41
N ASP A 101 15.03 13.68 -17.88
CA ASP A 101 15.51 14.58 -16.82
C ASP A 101 15.12 14.11 -15.42
N GLU A 102 15.81 14.64 -14.40
CA GLU A 102 15.65 14.24 -13.00
C GLU A 102 14.22 14.49 -12.48
N LYS A 103 13.61 15.62 -12.87
CA LYS A 103 12.24 15.97 -12.43
C LYS A 103 11.23 14.99 -13.01
N GLN A 104 11.34 14.68 -14.31
CA GLN A 104 10.51 13.68 -14.98
C GLN A 104 10.67 12.29 -14.34
N ARG A 105 11.90 11.90 -13.98
CA ARG A 105 12.16 10.62 -13.32
C ARG A 105 11.51 10.52 -11.95
N VAL A 106 11.58 11.58 -11.15
CA VAL A 106 10.94 11.61 -9.82
C VAL A 106 9.43 11.44 -9.95
N GLU A 107 8.79 12.22 -10.83
CA GLU A 107 7.35 12.13 -11.07
C GLU A 107 6.95 10.75 -11.61
N ALA A 108 7.66 10.26 -12.63
CA ALA A 108 7.38 8.96 -13.23
C ALA A 108 7.58 7.81 -12.23
N THR A 109 8.56 7.92 -11.32
CA THR A 109 8.79 6.93 -10.25
C THR A 109 7.60 6.89 -9.30
N PHE A 110 7.08 8.05 -8.90
CA PHE A 110 5.92 8.12 -8.03
C PHE A 110 4.68 7.51 -8.70
N GLN A 111 4.40 7.88 -9.96
CA GLN A 111 3.29 7.33 -10.72
C GLN A 111 3.42 5.81 -10.92
N PHE A 112 4.63 5.33 -11.22
CA PHE A 112 4.91 3.91 -11.35
C PHE A 112 4.66 3.15 -10.05
N LYS A 113 5.16 3.65 -8.91
CA LYS A 113 4.91 3.02 -7.61
C LYS A 113 3.42 2.90 -7.30
N ARG A 114 2.64 3.97 -7.53
CA ARG A 114 1.18 3.97 -7.30
C ARG A 114 0.46 2.98 -8.20
N ALA A 115 0.75 3.00 -9.50
CA ALA A 115 0.13 2.10 -10.47
C ALA A 115 0.49 0.63 -10.17
N ARG A 116 1.75 0.37 -9.80
CA ARG A 116 2.22 -0.97 -9.40
C ARG A 116 1.46 -1.49 -8.18
N ALA A 117 1.30 -0.67 -7.14
CA ALA A 117 0.58 -1.08 -5.93
C ALA A 117 -0.87 -1.49 -6.23
N ARG A 118 -1.59 -0.68 -7.03
CA ARG A 118 -2.97 -0.99 -7.47
C ARG A 118 -3.03 -2.27 -8.30
N TYR A 119 -2.12 -2.43 -9.25
CA TYR A 119 -2.03 -3.62 -10.10
C TYR A 119 -1.78 -4.91 -9.28
N GLN A 120 -0.86 -4.87 -8.31
CA GLN A 120 -0.56 -6.01 -7.45
C GLN A 120 -1.77 -6.45 -6.61
N VAL A 121 -2.52 -5.50 -6.06
CA VAL A 121 -3.74 -5.78 -5.29
C VAL A 121 -4.81 -6.46 -6.14
N VAL A 122 -5.05 -5.95 -7.36
CA VAL A 122 -6.03 -6.53 -8.29
C VAL A 122 -5.66 -7.95 -8.70
N LYS A 123 -4.39 -8.18 -9.07
CA LYS A 123 -3.95 -9.51 -9.50
C LYS A 123 -3.78 -10.49 -8.34
N GLN A 124 -4.06 -10.06 -7.10
CA GLN A 124 -3.80 -10.81 -5.87
C GLN A 124 -2.37 -11.36 -5.81
N LEU A 125 -1.43 -10.63 -6.40
CA LEU A 125 -0.01 -10.95 -6.36
C LEU A 125 0.50 -10.51 -4.98
N ALA A 126 0.15 -11.28 -3.96
CA ALA A 126 0.77 -11.20 -2.66
C ALA A 126 2.12 -11.93 -2.75
N LEU A 127 3.18 -11.13 -2.90
CA LEU A 127 4.62 -11.46 -2.90
C LEU A 127 5.06 -12.75 -3.61
#